data_AF-A0A7S1JIJ9-F1
#
_entry.id   AF-A0A7S1JIJ9-F1
#
_cell.length_a   1.000
_cell.length_b   1.000
_cell.length_c   1.000
_cell.angle_alpha   90.00
_cell.angle_beta   90.00
_cell.angle_gamma   90.00
#
_symmetry.space_group_name_H-M   'P 1'
#
loop_
_entity.id
_entity.type
_entity.pdbx_description
1 polymer ?
#
loop_
_entity_poly.entity_id
_entity_poly.type
_entity_poly.pdbx_seq_one_letter_code
_entity_poly.pdbx_strand_id
1 'polypeptide(L)'
;GPGRRVACLEGLSREVCRKLSRIVQECSPTERICIFIDGPACHAKLLKQRERRLALNRLATPEAARLGSGHLTAGAELMDGLRAPLRQWLDDAHLPYHLSGPNDPGEGEVKLMRYLREHEGELAQRKGII
;
A
#
# COMPACT_ATOMS: atom_id res chain seq x y z
N GLY A 1 -21.97 4.92 14.63
CA GLY A 1 -21.20 5.37 15.81
C GLY A 1 -19.72 5.11 15.63
N PRO A 2 -18.85 5.82 16.36
CA PRO A 2 -17.39 5.72 16.26
C PRO A 2 -16.86 4.29 16.43
N GLY A 3 -17.41 3.50 17.35
CA GLY A 3 -16.98 2.10 17.57
C GLY A 3 -17.20 1.15 16.38
N ARG A 4 -18.20 1.41 15.52
CA ARG A 4 -18.46 0.59 14.31
C ARG A 4 -17.44 0.88 13.20
N ARG A 5 -16.87 2.09 13.17
CA ARG A 5 -15.84 2.46 12.19
C ARG A 5 -14.50 1.83 12.55
N VAL A 6 -14.10 1.89 13.83
CA VAL A 6 -12.84 1.29 14.31
C VAL A 6 -12.80 -0.22 14.03
N ALA A 7 -13.86 -0.95 14.37
CA ALA A 7 -13.94 -2.39 14.10
C ALA A 7 -13.86 -2.73 12.60
N CYS A 8 -14.39 -1.85 11.73
CA CYS A 8 -14.29 -2.02 10.28
C CYS A 8 -12.85 -1.81 9.77
N LEU A 9 -12.15 -0.80 10.29
CA LEU A 9 -10.76 -0.49 9.95
C LEU A 9 -9.80 -1.61 10.40
N GLU A 10 -10.01 -2.15 11.60
CA GLU A 10 -9.25 -3.30 12.12
C GLU A 10 -9.49 -4.55 11.27
N GLY A 11 -10.75 -4.82 10.90
CA GLY A 11 -11.11 -5.93 10.02
C GLY A 11 -10.45 -5.84 8.65
N LEU A 12 -10.42 -4.65 8.06
CA LEU A 12 -9.78 -4.41 6.77
C LEU A 12 -8.25 -4.58 6.85
N SER A 13 -7.63 -4.08 7.92
CA SER A 13 -6.19 -4.23 8.15
C SER A 13 -5.76 -5.68 8.29
N ARG A 14 -6.57 -6.48 9.01
CA ARG A 14 -6.36 -7.93 9.13
C ARG A 14 -6.47 -8.64 7.80
N GLU A 15 -7.46 -8.27 6.98
CA GLU A 15 -7.63 -8.86 5.65
C GLU A 15 -6.48 -8.52 4.71
N VAL A 16 -5.93 -7.30 4.79
CA VAL A 16 -4.72 -6.90 4.04
C VAL A 16 -3.53 -7.78 4.46
N CYS A 17 -3.26 -7.91 5.75
CA CYS A 17 -2.15 -8.74 6.25
C CYS A 17 -2.31 -10.22 5.86
N ARG A 18 -3.55 -10.74 5.87
CA ARG A 18 -3.87 -12.11 5.43
C ARG A 18 -3.55 -12.30 3.95
N LYS A 19 -3.91 -11.35 3.09
CA LYS A 19 -3.59 -11.41 1.66
C LYS A 19 -2.10 -11.32 1.40
N LEU A 20 -1.39 -10.44 2.11
CA LEU A 20 0.07 -10.33 2.00
C LEU A 20 0.76 -11.62 2.45
N SER A 21 0.30 -12.24 3.54
CA SER A 21 0.81 -13.53 4.01
C SER A 21 0.70 -14.60 2.93
N ARG A 22 -0.43 -14.65 2.22
CA ARG A 22 -0.62 -15.58 1.11
C ARG A 22 0.35 -15.33 -0.04
N ILE A 23 0.55 -14.07 -0.42
CA ILE A 23 1.52 -13.71 -1.47
C ILE A 23 2.94 -14.11 -1.07
N VAL A 24 3.33 -13.83 0.18
CA VAL A 24 4.66 -14.22 0.70
C VAL A 24 4.83 -15.75 0.73
N GLN A 25 3.80 -16.49 1.11
CA GLN A 25 3.84 -17.96 1.06
C GLN A 25 4.00 -18.48 -0.37
N GLU A 26 3.25 -17.92 -1.32
CA GLU A 26 3.30 -18.31 -2.74
C GLU A 26 4.65 -17.94 -3.39
N CYS A 27 5.21 -16.78 -3.06
CA CYS A 27 6.50 -16.32 -3.62
C CYS A 27 7.73 -16.86 -2.87
N SER A 28 7.58 -17.29 -1.62
CA SER A 28 8.64 -17.77 -0.73
C SER A 28 9.94 -16.93 -0.82
N PRO A 29 9.88 -15.62 -0.50
CA PRO A 29 11.05 -14.75 -0.61
C PRO A 29 12.16 -15.20 0.35
N THR A 30 13.39 -15.26 -0.15
CA THR A 30 14.55 -15.72 0.63
C THR A 30 15.47 -14.59 1.08
N GLU A 31 15.39 -13.41 0.44
CA GLU A 31 16.36 -12.33 0.65
C GLU A 31 15.77 -11.10 1.35
N ARG A 32 14.66 -10.56 0.82
CA ARG A 32 14.06 -9.31 1.31
C ARG A 32 12.58 -9.22 0.91
N ILE A 33 11.77 -8.59 1.75
CA ILE A 33 10.41 -8.17 1.42
C ILE A 33 10.36 -6.64 1.24
N CYS A 34 9.87 -6.15 0.10
CA CYS A 34 9.74 -4.72 -0.16
C CYS A 34 8.27 -4.36 -0.40
N ILE A 35 7.72 -3.44 0.40
CA ILE A 35 6.33 -2.96 0.29
C ILE A 35 6.34 -1.45 0.04
N PHE A 36 5.62 -1.02 -1.00
CA PHE A 36 5.51 0.38 -1.39
C PHE A 36 4.04 0.80 -1.46
N ILE A 37 3.60 1.59 -0.48
CA ILE A 37 2.23 2.10 -0.40
C ILE A 37 2.15 3.45 -1.12
N ASP A 38 1.09 3.66 -1.90
CA ASP A 38 0.81 4.96 -2.53
C ASP A 38 0.74 6.07 -1.46
N GLY A 39 1.60 7.09 -1.60
CA GLY A 39 1.52 8.32 -0.82
C GLY A 39 1.01 9.51 -1.65
N PRO A 40 1.23 10.76 -1.22
CA PRO A 40 0.82 11.94 -1.96
C PRO A 40 1.38 11.93 -3.39
N ALA A 41 0.49 11.82 -4.37
CA ALA A 41 0.83 11.72 -5.78
C ALA A 41 1.04 13.11 -6.42
N CYS A 42 1.72 13.15 -7.57
CA CYS A 42 1.89 14.37 -8.35
C CYS A 42 0.56 14.90 -8.91
N HIS A 43 0.50 16.20 -9.20
CA HIS A 43 -0.72 16.89 -9.64
C HIS A 43 -1.41 16.23 -10.86
N ALA A 44 -0.63 15.71 -11.81
CA ALA A 44 -1.16 15.04 -13.00
C ALA A 44 -1.91 13.72 -12.66
N LYS A 45 -1.41 12.93 -11.71
CA LYS A 45 -2.13 11.73 -11.24
C LYS A 45 -3.32 12.09 -10.38
N LEU A 46 -3.25 13.15 -9.58
CA LEU A 46 -4.40 13.64 -8.81
C LEU A 46 -5.56 14.04 -9.74
N LEU A 47 -5.27 14.69 -10.87
CA LEU A 47 -6.27 14.99 -11.90
C LEU A 47 -6.88 13.73 -12.51
N LYS A 48 -6.06 12.75 -12.92
CA LYS A 48 -6.57 11.47 -13.46
C LYS A 48 -7.37 10.66 -12.43
N GLN A 49 -6.94 10.64 -11.17
CA GLN A 49 -7.69 10.01 -10.08
C GLN A 49 -9.01 10.74 -9.84
N ARG A 50 -9.02 12.07 -9.88
CA ARG A 50 -10.24 12.88 -9.77
C ARG A 50 -11.20 12.59 -10.92
N GLU A 51 -10.71 12.52 -12.16
CA GLU A 51 -11.51 12.16 -13.33
C GLU A 51 -12.10 10.74 -13.20
N ARG A 52 -11.29 9.75 -12.78
CA ARG A 52 -11.75 8.38 -12.53
C ARG A 52 -12.81 8.32 -11.42
N ARG A 53 -12.63 9.10 -10.34
CA ARG A 53 -13.60 9.21 -9.24
C ARG A 53 -14.91 9.85 -9.71
N LEU A 54 -14.83 10.90 -10.52
CA LEU A 54 -16.00 11.56 -11.11
C LEU A 54 -16.74 10.64 -12.08
N ALA A 55 -16.01 9.86 -12.91
CA ALA A 55 -16.60 8.86 -13.79
C ALA A 55 -17.32 7.74 -13.01
N LEU A 56 -16.71 7.25 -11.93
CA LEU A 56 -17.33 6.26 -11.05
C LEU A 56 -18.59 6.81 -10.36
N ASN A 57 -18.56 8.06 -9.90
CA ASN A 57 -19.74 8.71 -9.30
C ASN A 57 -20.87 8.95 -10.30
N ARG A 58 -20.56 9.11 -11.59
CA ARG A 58 -21.58 9.22 -12.67
C ARG A 58 -22.22 7.88 -13.01
N LEU A 59 -21.55 6.77 -12.74
CA LEU A 59 -22.01 5.40 -12.99
C LEU A 59 -22.58 4.72 -11.74
N ALA A 60 -22.39 5.30 -10.56
CA ALA A 60 -22.83 4.76 -9.28
C ALA A 60 -24.33 4.96 -9.11
N THR A 61 -25.05 3.88 -8.75
CA THR A 61 -26.38 4.00 -8.17
C THR A 61 -26.31 4.83 -6.87
N PRO A 62 -27.41 5.47 -6.44
CA PRO A 62 -27.44 6.26 -5.19
C PRO A 62 -26.93 5.50 -3.96
N GLU A 63 -27.02 4.16 -4.00
CA GLU A 63 -26.58 3.25 -2.96
C GLU A 63 -25.05 3.05 -2.94
N ALA A 64 -24.41 2.95 -4.11
CA ALA A 64 -22.94 2.86 -4.24
C ALA A 64 -22.23 4.18 -3.89
N ALA A 65 -22.88 5.32 -4.14
CA ALA A 65 -22.39 6.63 -3.71
C ALA A 65 -22.32 6.77 -2.17
N ARG A 66 -23.21 6.09 -1.43
CA ARG A 66 -23.23 6.08 0.04
C ARG A 66 -22.11 5.25 0.68
N LEU A 67 -21.53 4.28 -0.03
CA LEU A 67 -20.41 3.45 0.44
C LEU A 67 -19.03 4.09 0.26
N GLY A 68 -18.96 5.29 -0.37
CA GLY A 68 -17.85 6.23 -0.26
C GLY A 68 -16.44 5.68 -0.56
N SER A 69 -16.02 5.74 -1.83
CA SER A 69 -14.63 5.46 -2.24
C SER A 69 -13.58 6.47 -1.72
N GLY A 70 -13.99 7.45 -0.90
CA GLY A 70 -13.13 8.51 -0.37
C GLY A 70 -12.11 8.06 0.67
N HIS A 71 -12.24 6.83 1.19
CA HIS A 71 -11.41 6.31 2.28
C HIS A 71 -10.03 5.77 1.83
N LEU A 72 -9.79 5.66 0.52
CA LEU A 72 -8.54 5.15 -0.08
C LEU A 72 -7.68 6.31 -0.63
N THR A 73 -7.42 7.33 0.20
CA THR A 73 -6.53 8.45 -0.15
C THR A 73 -5.49 8.61 0.97
N ALA A 74 -4.25 8.95 0.64
CA ALA A 74 -3.22 9.25 1.64
C ALA A 74 -3.72 10.33 2.63
N GLY A 75 -3.51 10.11 3.93
CA GLY A 75 -4.06 10.94 5.02
C GLY A 75 -5.46 10.53 5.53
N ALA A 76 -6.06 9.46 4.99
CA ALA A 76 -7.23 8.84 5.61
C ALA A 76 -6.82 7.96 6.81
N GLU A 77 -7.58 7.99 7.91
CA GLU A 77 -7.36 7.22 9.15
C GLU A 77 -7.01 5.73 8.91
N LEU A 78 -7.52 5.16 7.83
CA LEU A 78 -7.20 3.79 7.39
C LEU A 78 -5.73 3.61 6.98
N MET A 79 -5.17 4.53 6.19
CA MET A 79 -3.80 4.44 5.68
C MET A 79 -2.77 4.61 6.80
N ASP A 80 -3.03 5.50 7.76
CA ASP A 80 -2.21 5.61 8.96
C ASP A 80 -2.36 4.38 9.86
N GLY A 81 -3.58 3.85 9.99
CA GLY A 81 -3.89 2.64 10.76
C GLY A 81 -3.27 1.35 10.21
N LEU A 82 -2.94 1.28 8.92
CA LEU A 82 -2.31 0.11 8.29
C LEU A 82 -0.82 -0.02 8.60
N ARG A 83 -0.14 1.05 8.99
CA ARG A 83 1.33 1.05 9.13
C ARG A 83 1.82 0.17 10.27
N ALA A 84 1.19 0.28 11.44
CA ALA A 84 1.60 -0.50 12.62
C ALA A 84 1.35 -2.01 12.45
N PRO A 85 0.16 -2.47 12.01
CA PRO A 85 -0.08 -3.88 11.72
C PRO A 85 0.85 -4.46 10.65
N LEU A 86 1.12 -3.70 9.58
CA LEU A 86 2.03 -4.15 8.52
C LEU A 86 3.47 -4.28 9.02
N ARG A 87 3.92 -3.34 9.85
CA ARG A 87 5.25 -3.40 10.43
C ARG A 87 5.41 -4.60 11.35
N GLN A 88 4.45 -4.81 12.25
CA GLN A 88 4.45 -5.99 13.12
C GLN A 88 4.48 -7.29 12.30
N TRP A 89 3.66 -7.39 11.26
CA TRP A 89 3.65 -8.56 10.39
C TRP A 89 4.98 -8.78 9.65
N LEU A 90 5.65 -7.71 9.23
CA LEU A 90 6.99 -7.79 8.61
C LEU A 90 8.06 -8.20 9.62
N ASP A 91 7.98 -7.71 10.86
CA ASP A 91 8.89 -8.09 11.94
C ASP A 91 8.76 -9.60 12.25
N ASP A 92 7.53 -10.13 12.26
CA ASP A 92 7.24 -11.55 12.45
C ASP A 92 7.70 -12.44 11.28
N ALA A 93 7.92 -11.87 10.10
CA ALA A 93 8.38 -12.62 8.92
C ALA A 93 9.89 -12.95 8.96
N HIS A 94 10.65 -12.41 9.92
CA HIS A 94 12.08 -12.67 10.14
C HIS A 94 13.00 -12.49 8.91
N LEU A 95 12.56 -11.70 7.92
CA LEU A 95 13.35 -11.35 6.75
C LEU A 95 13.68 -9.85 6.77
N PRO A 96 14.83 -9.44 6.21
CA PRO A 96 15.07 -8.03 5.92
C PRO A 96 13.90 -7.44 5.12
N TYR A 97 13.48 -6.23 5.44
CA TYR A 97 12.38 -5.60 4.72
C TYR A 97 12.58 -4.11 4.47
N HIS A 98 11.94 -3.60 3.42
CA HIS A 98 11.75 -2.19 3.16
C HIS A 98 10.26 -1.87 3.13
N LEU A 99 9.84 -0.87 3.89
CA LEU A 99 8.46 -0.39 3.93
C LEU A 99 8.42 1.10 3.62
N SER A 100 7.93 1.46 2.44
CA SER A 100 7.54 2.84 2.13
C SER A 100 6.05 3.02 2.39
N GLY A 101 5.73 3.90 3.33
CA GLY A 101 4.40 4.15 3.82
C GLY A 101 3.62 5.20 3.03
N PRO A 102 2.35 5.42 3.41
CA PRO A 102 1.46 6.39 2.76
C PRO A 102 1.88 7.86 2.99
N ASN A 103 2.76 8.14 3.96
CA ASN A 103 3.27 9.49 4.23
C ASN A 103 4.54 9.79 3.42
N ASP A 104 5.13 8.80 2.78
CA ASP A 104 6.26 9.03 1.87
C ASP A 104 5.72 9.56 0.52
N PRO A 105 6.30 10.62 -0.05
CA PRO A 105 5.78 11.21 -1.28
C PRO A 105 5.97 10.30 -2.49
N GLY A 106 4.97 10.32 -3.38
CA GLY A 106 4.97 9.57 -4.63
C GLY A 106 4.15 8.28 -4.59
N GLU A 107 3.96 7.75 -5.79
CA GLU A 107 3.20 6.52 -6.04
C GLU A 107 4.06 5.30 -5.70
N GLY A 108 3.43 4.20 -5.29
CA GLY A 108 4.10 2.95 -4.94
C GLY A 108 4.99 2.44 -6.06
N GLU A 109 4.52 2.47 -7.31
CA GLU A 109 5.31 2.09 -8.50
C GLU A 109 6.53 2.98 -8.71
N VAL A 110 6.36 4.30 -8.54
CA VAL A 110 7.46 5.27 -8.68
C VAL A 110 8.48 5.10 -7.55
N LYS A 111 8.02 4.82 -6.33
CA LYS A 111 8.87 4.51 -5.17
C LYS A 111 9.65 3.23 -5.40
N LEU A 112 9.00 2.16 -5.88
CA LEU A 112 9.64 0.91 -6.26
C LEU A 112 10.74 1.14 -7.31
N MET A 113 10.42 1.83 -8.40
CA MET A 113 11.39 2.10 -9.47
C MET A 113 12.56 2.97 -9.03
N ARG A 114 12.36 3.84 -8.04
CA ARG A 114 13.41 4.65 -7.43
C ARG A 114 14.30 3.79 -6.54
N TYR A 115 13.68 3.00 -5.66
CA TYR A 115 14.38 2.09 -4.78
C TYR A 115 15.26 1.11 -5.56
N LEU A 116 14.75 0.52 -6.64
CA LEU A 116 15.52 -0.39 -7.50
C LEU A 116 16.75 0.29 -8.12
N ARG A 117 16.63 1.55 -8.55
CA ARG A 117 17.75 2.32 -9.11
C ARG A 117 18.79 2.67 -8.06
N GLU A 118 18.36 3.09 -6.88
CA GLU A 118 19.25 3.47 -5.77
C GLU A 118 20.02 2.26 -5.21
N HIS A 119 19.47 1.06 -5.34
CA HIS A 119 20.05 -0.18 -4.80
C HIS A 119 20.53 -1.14 -5.89
N GLU A 120 20.63 -0.70 -7.15
CA GLU A 120 20.99 -1.55 -8.29
C GLU A 120 22.32 -2.28 -8.07
N GLY A 121 23.33 -1.59 -7.54
CA GLY A 121 24.64 -2.18 -7.22
C GLY A 121 24.59 -3.27 -6.13
N GLU A 122 23.82 -3.04 -5.05
CA GLU A 122 23.63 -4.02 -3.98
C GLU A 122 22.87 -5.26 -4.49
N LEU A 123 21.82 -5.04 -5.30
CA LEU A 123 20.99 -6.10 -5.87
C LEU A 123 21.76 -6.91 -6.93
N ALA A 124 22.63 -6.27 -7.72
CA ALA A 124 23.46 -6.94 -8.72
C ALA A 124 24.53 -7.84 -8.08
N GLN A 125 25.20 -7.36 -7.03
CA GLN A 125 26.22 -8.13 -6.29
C GLN A 125 25.64 -9.40 -5.66
N ARG A 126 24.42 -9.33 -5.13
CA ARG A 126 23.74 -10.47 -4.49
C ARG A 126 23.30 -11.55 -5.47
N LYS A 127 23.05 -11.20 -6.74
CA LYS A 127 22.70 -12.17 -7.80
C LYS A 127 23.89 -12.95 -8.35
N GLY A 128 25.11 -12.71 -7.86
CA GLY A 128 26.31 -13.42 -8.34
C GLY A 128 26.63 -13.14 -9.82
N ILE A 129 26.25 -11.96 -10.33
CA ILE A 129 26.62 -11.50 -11.66
C ILE A 129 27.77 -10.48 -11.49
N ILE A 130 28.96 -11.00 -11.23
CA ILE A 130 30.26 -10.38 -11.57
C ILE A 130 31.15 -11.49 -12.10
#